data_AF-A0A9D5VTN9-F1
#
_entry.id   AF-A0A9D5VTN9-F1
#
_cell.length_a   1.000
_cell.length_b   1.000
_cell.length_c   1.000
_cell.angle_alpha   90.00
_cell.angle_beta   90.00
_cell.angle_gamma   90.00
#
_symmetry.space_group_name_H-M   'P 1'
#
loop_
_entity.id
_entity.type
_entity.pdbx_description
1 polymer ?
#
loop_
_entity_poly.entity_id
_entity_poly.type
_entity_poly.pdbx_seq_one_letter_code
_entity_poly.pdbx_strand_id
1 'polypeptide(L)'
;MNINSDINVLGSLSDYSLIYLFLKGNKETGNNNESNQVYSNIKTLRSFKRFKSSINNTLIKFYNPKIEALVSDILNNEKISSDSLRVLFWNASINNELINYLNKQVYFPAFFSNRATLKKDEVVACLEELKQTEKYVQKWSYSTINTTSSKYLTFLKKFLLMKGGKNKTIEHFYLSDKLLILFVYIFSALEPDSNLIESKWIDYCFTEKEIFIHRIMQKQFIKYFNIDYSGDKLRIETTVSYEEIYNELK
;
A
#
# COMPACT_ATOMS: atom_id res chain seq x y z
N MET A 1 1.13 11.76 -14.85
CA MET A 1 0.92 10.56 -13.99
C MET A 1 -0.31 9.76 -14.44
N ASN A 2 -0.36 8.43 -14.25
CA ASN A 2 -1.60 7.63 -14.35
C ASN A 2 -2.45 7.78 -13.07
N ILE A 3 -3.12 8.92 -12.96
CA ILE A 3 -3.94 9.27 -11.79
C ILE A 3 -5.34 8.68 -11.95
N ASN A 4 -5.79 7.94 -10.94
CA ASN A 4 -7.20 7.58 -10.78
C ASN A 4 -7.72 8.07 -9.41
N SER A 5 -9.04 8.14 -9.27
CA SER A 5 -9.70 8.64 -8.06
C SER A 5 -10.22 7.52 -7.14
N ASP A 6 -9.67 6.31 -7.25
CA ASP A 6 -10.09 5.14 -6.45
C ASP A 6 -9.97 5.38 -4.95
N ILE A 7 -9.05 6.25 -4.53
CA ILE A 7 -8.92 6.69 -3.14
C ILE A 7 -10.23 7.23 -2.53
N ASN A 8 -11.08 7.88 -3.35
CA ASN A 8 -12.39 8.37 -2.91
C ASN A 8 -13.34 7.21 -2.53
N VAL A 9 -13.20 6.09 -3.23
CA VAL A 9 -13.97 4.86 -3.02
C VAL A 9 -13.37 4.09 -1.85
N LEU A 10 -12.08 3.81 -1.87
CA LEU A 10 -11.38 3.04 -0.84
C LEU A 10 -11.43 3.71 0.53
N GLY A 11 -11.33 5.04 0.60
CA GLY A 11 -11.54 5.80 1.84
C GLY A 11 -12.96 5.68 2.41
N SER A 12 -13.92 5.18 1.63
CA SER A 12 -15.31 4.94 2.03
C SER A 12 -15.62 3.46 2.31
N LEU A 13 -14.65 2.55 2.11
CA LEU A 13 -14.85 1.11 2.25
C LEU A 13 -15.06 0.73 3.72
N SER A 14 -16.27 0.46 4.16
CA SER A 14 -16.55 0.10 5.57
C SER A 14 -16.15 -1.33 5.91
N ASP A 15 -16.18 -2.24 4.94
CA ASP A 15 -16.00 -3.67 5.12
C ASP A 15 -14.80 -4.17 4.29
N TYR A 16 -13.72 -4.54 4.97
CA TYR A 16 -12.50 -5.04 4.33
C TYR A 16 -12.60 -6.52 3.91
N SER A 17 -13.59 -7.26 4.40
CA SER A 17 -13.79 -8.65 3.96
C SER A 17 -14.04 -8.75 2.46
N LEU A 18 -14.56 -7.67 1.85
CA LEU A 18 -14.73 -7.54 0.40
C LEU A 18 -13.43 -7.66 -0.39
N ILE A 19 -12.28 -7.28 0.19
CA ILE A 19 -10.98 -7.43 -0.48
C ILE A 19 -10.69 -8.92 -0.68
N TYR A 20 -10.86 -9.71 0.37
CA TYR A 20 -10.67 -11.15 0.33
C TYR A 20 -11.70 -11.86 -0.56
N LEU A 21 -12.98 -11.45 -0.47
CA LEU A 21 -14.05 -11.94 -1.33
C LEU A 21 -13.71 -11.76 -2.81
N PHE A 22 -13.25 -10.57 -3.21
CA PHE A 22 -12.93 -10.28 -4.60
C PHE A 22 -11.64 -10.95 -5.06
N LEU A 23 -10.66 -11.14 -4.17
CA LEU A 23 -9.47 -11.92 -4.46
C LEU A 23 -9.83 -13.37 -4.80
N LYS A 24 -10.69 -14.02 -4.00
CA LYS A 24 -11.16 -15.39 -4.27
C LYS A 24 -12.05 -15.47 -5.49
N GLY A 25 -13.00 -14.55 -5.64
CA GLY A 25 -13.91 -14.51 -6.78
C GLY A 25 -13.20 -14.33 -8.13
N ASN A 26 -12.01 -13.72 -8.15
CA ASN A 26 -11.19 -13.65 -9.37
C ASN A 26 -10.55 -15.01 -9.72
N LYS A 27 -10.33 -15.92 -8.74
CA LYS A 27 -9.72 -17.25 -8.94
C LYS A 27 -10.74 -18.34 -9.27
N GLU A 28 -11.98 -18.25 -8.79
CA GLU A 28 -12.98 -19.34 -8.81
C GLU A 28 -14.02 -19.29 -9.96
N THR A 29 -13.72 -18.68 -11.12
CA THR A 29 -14.56 -18.61 -12.36
C THR A 29 -15.71 -17.59 -12.40
N GLY A 30 -15.94 -17.03 -13.60
CA GLY A 30 -17.21 -16.43 -14.05
C GLY A 30 -17.63 -15.12 -13.39
N ASN A 31 -17.72 -14.03 -14.15
CA ASN A 31 -17.96 -12.66 -13.69
C ASN A 31 -19.41 -12.41 -13.19
N ASN A 32 -19.94 -13.25 -12.29
CA ASN A 32 -21.29 -13.11 -11.73
C ASN A 32 -21.27 -12.11 -10.57
N ASN A 33 -21.45 -10.84 -10.92
CA ASN A 33 -21.48 -9.75 -9.95
C ASN A 33 -22.69 -9.81 -8.99
N GLU A 34 -23.78 -10.47 -9.40
CA GLU A 34 -25.01 -10.57 -8.61
C GLU A 34 -24.86 -11.56 -7.44
N SER A 35 -24.23 -12.72 -7.65
CA SER A 35 -23.99 -13.69 -6.58
C SER A 35 -23.04 -13.14 -5.51
N ASN A 36 -22.00 -12.41 -5.91
CA ASN A 36 -21.04 -11.81 -4.98
C ASN A 36 -21.63 -10.63 -4.18
N GLN A 37 -22.64 -9.94 -4.70
CA GLN A 37 -23.30 -8.85 -3.95
C GLN A 37 -24.08 -9.39 -2.74
N VAL A 38 -24.66 -10.59 -2.83
CA VAL A 38 -25.42 -11.22 -1.74
C VAL A 38 -24.57 -11.38 -0.47
N TYR A 39 -23.26 -11.58 -0.63
CA TYR A 39 -22.30 -11.70 0.47
C TYR A 39 -21.73 -10.36 0.95
N SER A 40 -22.28 -9.23 0.47
CA SER A 40 -21.86 -7.89 0.85
C SER A 40 -22.98 -7.10 1.52
N ASN A 41 -22.61 -6.24 2.46
CA ASN A 41 -23.55 -5.27 3.07
C ASN A 41 -23.86 -4.06 2.14
N ILE A 42 -23.45 -4.10 0.88
CA ILE A 42 -23.61 -2.98 -0.06
C ILE A 42 -25.00 -3.03 -0.71
N LYS A 43 -25.84 -2.07 -0.34
CA LYS A 43 -27.26 -2.02 -0.75
C LYS A 43 -27.50 -1.93 -2.27
N THR A 44 -26.64 -1.24 -3.01
CA THR A 44 -26.86 -0.97 -4.44
C THR A 44 -25.81 -1.63 -5.32
N LEU A 45 -26.23 -2.28 -6.41
CA LEU A 45 -25.35 -2.89 -7.39
C LEU A 45 -24.34 -1.88 -7.99
N ARG A 46 -24.76 -0.62 -8.18
CA ARG A 46 -23.88 0.46 -8.67
C ARG A 46 -22.70 0.70 -7.72
N SER A 47 -22.98 0.84 -6.43
CA SER A 47 -21.93 1.02 -5.41
C SER A 47 -21.07 -0.23 -5.29
N PHE A 48 -21.66 -1.42 -5.36
CA PHE A 48 -20.93 -2.68 -5.33
C PHE A 48 -19.93 -2.79 -6.49
N LYS A 49 -20.37 -2.53 -7.72
CA LYS A 49 -19.50 -2.48 -8.91
C LYS A 49 -18.38 -1.45 -8.77
N ARG A 50 -18.68 -0.28 -8.18
CA ARG A 50 -17.69 0.76 -7.92
C ARG A 50 -16.62 0.30 -6.92
N PHE A 51 -17.01 -0.31 -5.81
CA PHE A 51 -16.08 -0.89 -4.84
C PHE A 51 -15.26 -2.03 -5.43
N LYS A 52 -15.89 -2.96 -6.15
CA LYS A 52 -15.20 -4.06 -6.86
C LYS A 52 -14.15 -3.50 -7.82
N SER A 53 -14.51 -2.51 -8.64
CA SER A 53 -13.55 -1.88 -9.56
C SER A 53 -12.37 -1.25 -8.84
N SER A 54 -12.60 -0.43 -7.81
CA SER A 54 -11.50 0.25 -7.11
C SER A 54 -10.62 -0.72 -6.31
N ILE A 55 -11.20 -1.76 -5.71
CA ILE A 55 -10.44 -2.83 -5.04
C ILE A 55 -9.59 -3.59 -6.06
N ASN A 56 -10.19 -4.04 -7.17
CA ASN A 56 -9.48 -4.77 -8.21
C ASN A 56 -8.35 -3.96 -8.82
N ASN A 57 -8.56 -2.67 -9.09
CA ASN A 57 -7.57 -1.83 -9.76
C ASN A 57 -6.43 -1.37 -8.85
N THR A 58 -6.70 -1.19 -7.56
CA THR A 58 -5.73 -0.60 -6.62
C THR A 58 -5.18 -1.62 -5.62
N LEU A 59 -6.03 -2.44 -5.00
CA LEU A 59 -5.62 -3.30 -3.88
C LEU A 59 -5.19 -4.70 -4.31
N ILE A 60 -5.82 -5.28 -5.33
CA ILE A 60 -5.57 -6.67 -5.76
C ILE A 60 -5.21 -6.78 -7.26
N LYS A 61 -4.73 -5.70 -7.84
CA LYS A 61 -3.93 -5.73 -9.08
C LYS A 61 -2.49 -6.00 -8.66
N PHE A 62 -1.76 -6.82 -9.40
CA PHE A 62 -0.38 -7.14 -9.06
C PHE A 62 0.54 -6.74 -10.20
N TYR A 63 1.70 -6.20 -9.84
CA TYR A 63 2.70 -5.74 -10.82
C TYR A 63 3.32 -6.92 -11.57
N ASN A 64 3.53 -8.05 -10.88
CA ASN A 64 4.03 -9.29 -11.47
C ASN A 64 3.54 -10.51 -10.66
N PRO A 65 3.68 -11.74 -11.19
CA PRO A 65 3.26 -12.97 -10.51
C PRO A 65 3.93 -13.21 -9.15
N LYS A 66 5.17 -12.75 -8.94
CA LYS A 66 5.88 -12.90 -7.67
C LYS A 66 5.19 -12.14 -6.54
N ILE A 67 4.79 -10.90 -6.81
CA ILE A 67 4.02 -10.07 -5.87
C ILE A 67 2.62 -10.65 -5.67
N GLU A 68 1.99 -11.15 -6.74
CA GLU A 68 0.69 -11.81 -6.62
C GLU A 68 0.72 -13.02 -5.68
N ALA A 69 1.71 -13.90 -5.83
CA ALA A 69 1.91 -15.08 -4.97
C ALA A 69 2.02 -14.64 -3.50
N LEU A 70 2.96 -13.73 -3.21
CA LEU A 70 3.24 -13.25 -1.87
C LEU A 70 2.01 -12.59 -1.20
N VAL A 71 1.36 -11.66 -1.91
CA VAL A 71 0.19 -10.94 -1.37
C VAL A 71 -0.99 -11.90 -1.21
N SER A 72 -1.19 -12.82 -2.17
CA SER A 72 -2.24 -13.84 -2.09
C SER A 72 -2.05 -14.75 -0.87
N ASP A 73 -0.83 -15.20 -0.60
CA ASP A 73 -0.56 -16.13 0.49
C ASP A 73 -0.80 -15.49 1.84
N ILE A 74 -0.36 -14.24 2.04
CA ILE A 74 -0.63 -13.49 3.27
C ILE A 74 -2.15 -13.33 3.47
N LEU A 75 -2.89 -12.93 2.43
CA LEU A 75 -4.33 -12.75 2.52
C LEU A 75 -5.09 -14.06 2.74
N ASN A 76 -4.61 -15.17 2.17
CA ASN A 76 -5.23 -16.48 2.35
C ASN A 76 -5.03 -17.03 3.75
N ASN A 77 -3.87 -16.81 4.35
CA ASN A 77 -3.55 -17.33 5.67
C ASN A 77 -4.03 -16.41 6.80
N GLU A 78 -3.93 -15.09 6.64
CA GLU A 78 -4.23 -14.12 7.72
C GLU A 78 -5.56 -13.40 7.54
N LYS A 79 -6.18 -13.51 6.36
CA LYS A 79 -7.33 -12.68 5.98
C LYS A 79 -6.96 -11.20 6.11
N ILE A 80 -7.80 -10.42 6.80
CA ILE A 80 -7.50 -9.02 7.14
C ILE A 80 -6.84 -8.98 8.51
N SER A 81 -5.53 -8.76 8.52
CA SER A 81 -4.68 -8.59 9.69
C SER A 81 -3.94 -7.24 9.62
N SER A 82 -3.18 -6.90 10.66
CA SER A 82 -2.29 -5.73 10.61
C SER A 82 -1.29 -5.85 9.46
N ASP A 83 -0.69 -7.03 9.30
CA ASP A 83 0.37 -7.26 8.32
C ASP A 83 -0.20 -7.26 6.90
N SER A 84 -1.34 -7.93 6.69
CA SER A 84 -1.98 -7.95 5.38
C SER A 84 -2.47 -6.56 4.96
N LEU A 85 -2.92 -5.72 5.90
CA LEU A 85 -3.21 -4.31 5.61
C LEU A 85 -1.94 -3.54 5.20
N ARG A 86 -0.80 -3.73 5.86
CA ARG A 86 0.46 -3.06 5.43
C ARG A 86 0.87 -3.47 4.03
N VAL A 87 0.80 -4.77 3.72
CA VAL A 87 1.13 -5.28 2.39
C VAL A 87 0.16 -4.76 1.33
N LEU A 88 -1.14 -4.71 1.64
CA LEU A 88 -2.13 -4.10 0.76
C LEU A 88 -1.89 -2.60 0.55
N PHE A 89 -1.38 -1.88 1.55
CA PHE A 89 -1.00 -0.47 1.40
C PHE A 89 0.19 -0.28 0.45
N TRP A 90 1.20 -1.15 0.54
CA TRP A 90 2.30 -1.18 -0.43
C TRP A 90 1.77 -1.45 -1.84
N ASN A 91 0.95 -2.48 -2.00
CA ASN A 91 0.35 -2.82 -3.29
C ASN A 91 -0.53 -1.69 -3.85
N ALA A 92 -1.31 -1.03 -3.00
CA ALA A 92 -2.09 0.15 -3.37
C ALA A 92 -1.22 1.29 -3.91
N SER A 93 -0.07 1.50 -3.29
CA SER A 93 0.88 2.55 -3.69
C SER A 93 1.59 2.24 -5.00
N ILE A 94 1.85 0.96 -5.27
CA ILE A 94 2.40 0.50 -6.55
C ILE A 94 1.39 0.72 -7.69
N ASN A 95 0.12 0.43 -7.43
CA ASN A 95 -0.93 0.48 -8.45
C ASN A 95 -1.57 1.86 -8.66
N ASN A 96 -1.35 2.80 -7.75
CA ASN A 96 -2.00 4.11 -7.78
C ASN A 96 -1.00 5.25 -7.56
N GLU A 97 -0.65 5.92 -8.66
CA GLU A 97 0.34 7.00 -8.65
C GLU A 97 -0.09 8.19 -7.78
N LEU A 98 -1.39 8.47 -7.64
CA LEU A 98 -1.86 9.53 -6.74
C LEU A 98 -1.62 9.18 -5.28
N ILE A 99 -1.87 7.91 -4.89
CA ILE A 99 -1.58 7.44 -3.53
C ILE A 99 -0.08 7.54 -3.26
N ASN A 100 0.75 7.07 -4.19
CA ASN A 100 2.21 7.17 -4.08
C ASN A 100 2.69 8.62 -3.96
N TYR A 101 2.18 9.51 -4.81
CA TYR A 101 2.51 10.93 -4.78
C TYR A 101 2.14 11.58 -3.44
N LEU A 102 0.90 11.39 -2.97
CA LEU A 102 0.48 11.94 -1.68
C LEU A 102 1.28 11.36 -0.51
N ASN A 103 1.66 10.07 -0.58
CA ASN A 103 2.52 9.49 0.43
C ASN A 103 3.88 10.19 0.48
N LYS A 104 4.52 10.39 -0.68
CA LYS A 104 5.84 11.03 -0.78
C LYS A 104 5.83 12.52 -0.43
N GLN A 105 4.80 13.25 -0.84
CA GLN A 105 4.76 14.69 -0.67
C GLN A 105 4.14 15.12 0.67
N VAL A 106 3.34 14.25 1.31
CA VAL A 106 2.56 14.62 2.48
C VAL A 106 2.78 13.68 3.66
N TYR A 107 2.54 12.38 3.49
CA TYR A 107 2.58 11.45 4.62
C TYR A 107 4.00 11.16 5.12
N PHE A 108 4.93 10.77 4.25
CA PHE A 108 6.30 10.45 4.63
C PHE A 108 7.06 11.66 5.19
N PRO A 109 6.97 12.88 4.62
CA PRO A 109 7.57 14.06 5.26
C PRO A 109 7.05 14.28 6.67
N ALA A 110 5.74 14.08 6.91
CA ALA A 110 5.17 14.20 8.25
C ALA A 110 5.57 13.04 9.18
N PHE A 111 5.67 11.83 8.65
CA PHE A 111 6.08 10.63 9.39
C PHE A 111 7.55 10.73 9.83
N PHE A 112 8.48 10.98 8.91
CA PHE A 112 9.92 11.03 9.22
C PHE A 112 10.32 12.28 10.02
N SER A 113 9.53 13.36 9.98
CA SER A 113 9.70 14.49 10.91
C SER A 113 9.09 14.25 12.30
N ASN A 114 8.68 13.01 12.59
CA ASN A 114 8.09 12.57 13.85
C ASN A 114 6.87 13.42 14.29
N ARG A 115 6.11 13.95 13.33
CA ARG A 115 4.94 14.77 13.63
C ARG A 115 3.83 13.91 14.22
N ALA A 116 3.11 14.46 15.18
CA ALA A 116 1.98 13.78 15.80
C ALA A 116 0.73 13.75 14.91
N THR A 117 0.54 14.76 14.04
CA THR A 117 -0.69 14.95 13.25
C THR A 117 -0.39 15.37 11.81
N LEU A 118 -1.30 14.96 10.92
CA LEU A 118 -1.34 15.42 9.54
C LEU A 118 -2.72 16.02 9.26
N LYS A 119 -2.75 17.29 8.85
CA LYS A 119 -3.99 18.03 8.63
C LYS A 119 -4.48 17.84 7.20
N LYS A 120 -5.80 17.93 7.04
CA LYS A 120 -6.45 17.89 5.72
C LYS A 120 -5.94 19.00 4.80
N ASP A 121 -5.73 20.20 5.34
CA ASP A 121 -5.35 21.37 4.53
C ASP A 121 -3.97 21.21 3.88
N GLU A 122 -3.07 20.41 4.48
CA GLU A 122 -1.77 20.07 3.89
C GLU A 122 -1.96 19.19 2.64
N VAL A 123 -2.90 18.24 2.69
CA VAL A 123 -3.26 17.42 1.53
C VAL A 123 -3.95 18.27 0.45
N VAL A 124 -4.81 19.21 0.85
CA VAL A 124 -5.47 20.15 -0.07
C VAL A 124 -4.42 21.00 -0.79
N ALA A 125 -3.48 21.60 -0.06
CA ALA A 125 -2.41 22.40 -0.64
C ALA A 125 -1.58 21.60 -1.66
N CYS A 126 -1.19 20.37 -1.30
CA CYS A 126 -0.46 19.47 -2.19
C CYS A 126 -1.25 19.13 -3.48
N LEU A 127 -2.57 18.93 -3.37
CA LEU A 127 -3.43 18.66 -4.53
C LEU A 127 -3.66 19.92 -5.40
N GLU A 128 -3.77 21.11 -4.80
CA GLU A 128 -3.89 22.38 -5.54
C GLU A 128 -2.59 22.72 -6.28
N GLU A 129 -1.43 22.33 -5.75
CA GLU A 129 -0.15 22.41 -6.46
C GLU A 129 -0.09 21.40 -7.62
N LEU A 130 -0.42 20.13 -7.35
CA LEU A 130 -0.48 19.09 -8.39
C LEU A 130 -1.46 19.47 -9.51
N LYS A 131 -2.55 20.17 -9.16
CA LYS A 131 -3.53 20.69 -10.11
C LYS A 131 -2.92 21.66 -11.11
N GLN A 132 -1.84 22.37 -10.81
CA GLN A 132 -1.21 23.27 -11.77
C GLN A 132 -0.55 22.51 -12.93
N THR A 133 -0.02 21.31 -12.65
CA THR A 133 0.84 20.57 -13.60
C THR A 133 0.16 19.36 -14.22
N GLU A 134 -0.73 18.66 -13.50
CA GLU A 134 -1.34 17.41 -13.97
C GLU A 134 -2.74 17.61 -14.58
N LYS A 135 -2.84 17.35 -15.89
CA LYS A 135 -4.06 17.55 -16.71
C LYS A 135 -5.33 16.88 -16.16
N TYR A 136 -5.18 15.72 -15.50
CA TYR A 136 -6.33 15.01 -14.92
C TYR A 136 -6.89 15.75 -13.70
N VAL A 137 -6.00 16.29 -12.85
CA VAL A 137 -6.33 17.00 -11.61
C VAL A 137 -6.78 18.43 -11.91
N GLN A 138 -6.29 19.06 -12.99
CA GLN A 138 -6.76 20.37 -13.51
C GLN A 138 -8.29 20.47 -13.58
N LYS A 139 -8.97 19.37 -13.93
CA LYS A 139 -10.43 19.30 -14.09
C LYS A 139 -11.19 19.18 -12.77
N TRP A 140 -10.51 18.98 -11.64
CA TRP A 140 -11.16 18.74 -10.36
C TRP A 140 -11.72 20.04 -9.78
N SER A 141 -12.95 19.96 -9.29
CA SER A 141 -13.55 21.04 -8.51
C SER A 141 -12.90 21.14 -7.12
N TYR A 142 -13.08 22.29 -6.47
CA TYR A 142 -12.68 22.46 -5.06
C TYR A 142 -13.30 21.38 -4.15
N SER A 143 -14.56 21.00 -4.40
CA SER A 143 -15.24 19.94 -3.66
C SER A 143 -14.59 18.57 -3.86
N THR A 144 -14.13 18.28 -5.09
CA THR A 144 -13.40 17.05 -5.41
C THR A 144 -12.09 16.97 -4.65
N ILE A 145 -11.28 18.05 -4.66
CA ILE A 145 -10.02 18.13 -3.92
C ILE A 145 -10.24 17.94 -2.42
N ASN A 146 -11.25 18.61 -1.85
CA ASN A 146 -11.61 18.48 -0.45
C ASN A 146 -12.05 17.06 -0.06
N THR A 147 -12.82 16.43 -0.93
CA THR A 147 -13.27 15.05 -0.74
C THR A 147 -12.09 14.10 -0.80
N THR A 148 -11.24 14.21 -1.82
CA THR A 148 -10.04 13.39 -1.99
C THR A 148 -9.07 13.55 -0.83
N SER A 149 -8.87 14.77 -0.33
CA SER A 149 -8.04 15.04 0.84
C SER A 149 -8.57 14.32 2.09
N SER A 150 -9.87 14.43 2.36
CA SER A 150 -10.51 13.74 3.50
C SER A 150 -10.45 12.22 3.37
N LYS A 151 -10.62 11.71 2.15
CA LYS A 151 -10.61 10.28 1.84
C LYS A 151 -9.20 9.70 1.88
N TYR A 152 -8.17 10.46 1.51
CA TYR A 152 -6.77 10.08 1.67
C TYR A 152 -6.41 9.83 3.15
N LEU A 153 -6.72 10.79 4.03
CA LEU A 153 -6.42 10.61 5.45
C LEU A 153 -7.23 9.46 6.07
N THR A 154 -8.45 9.24 5.57
CA THR A 154 -9.24 8.07 5.97
C THR A 154 -8.57 6.80 5.47
N PHE A 155 -8.14 6.75 4.21
CA PHE A 155 -7.39 5.64 3.63
C PHE A 155 -6.15 5.30 4.48
N LEU A 156 -5.31 6.27 4.85
CA LEU A 156 -4.16 6.02 5.74
C LEU A 156 -4.59 5.39 7.08
N LYS A 157 -5.64 5.91 7.71
CA LYS A 157 -6.21 5.31 8.92
C LYS A 157 -6.66 3.86 8.71
N LYS A 158 -7.30 3.58 7.58
CA LYS A 158 -7.81 2.25 7.23
C LYS A 158 -6.70 1.22 7.13
N PHE A 159 -5.52 1.66 6.69
CA PHE A 159 -4.31 0.85 6.60
C PHE A 159 -3.42 0.94 7.84
N LEU A 160 -3.97 1.37 8.98
CA LEU A 160 -3.32 1.48 10.29
C LEU A 160 -2.14 2.47 10.35
N LEU A 161 -2.01 3.38 9.39
CA LEU A 161 -0.95 4.40 9.34
C LEU A 161 -1.30 5.64 10.16
N MET A 162 -2.58 5.76 10.52
CA MET A 162 -3.11 6.83 11.36
C MET A 162 -4.20 6.28 12.28
N LYS A 163 -4.47 6.96 13.39
CA LYS A 163 -5.66 6.72 14.23
C LYS A 163 -6.47 7.99 14.46
N GLY A 164 -7.57 7.85 15.18
CA GLY A 164 -8.46 8.97 15.52
C GLY A 164 -9.61 9.18 14.54
N GLY A 165 -10.50 10.12 14.87
CA GLY A 165 -11.71 10.43 14.09
C GLY A 165 -11.57 11.76 13.37
N LYS A 166 -12.04 12.83 14.04
CA LYS A 166 -11.95 14.22 13.58
C LYS A 166 -10.49 14.67 13.49
N ASN A 167 -9.73 14.44 14.55
CA ASN A 167 -8.28 14.65 14.57
C ASN A 167 -7.61 13.33 14.26
N LYS A 168 -6.78 13.31 13.22
CA LYS A 168 -6.01 12.12 12.84
C LYS A 168 -4.57 12.27 13.28
N THR A 169 -4.10 11.29 14.02
CA THR A 169 -2.72 11.22 14.50
C THR A 169 -1.97 10.17 13.72
N ILE A 170 -0.70 10.43 13.42
CA ILE A 170 0.17 9.48 12.74
C ILE A 170 0.48 8.33 13.70
N GLU A 171 0.34 7.09 13.23
CA GLU A 171 0.82 5.93 13.96
C GLU A 171 2.28 5.68 13.57
N HIS A 172 3.17 5.94 14.52
CA HIS A 172 4.58 5.56 14.42
C HIS A 172 4.71 4.12 14.89
N PHE A 173 5.09 3.23 13.99
CA PHE A 173 5.22 1.81 14.28
C PHE A 173 6.57 1.30 13.81
N TYR A 174 7.07 0.30 14.51
CA TYR A 174 8.26 -0.42 14.11
C TYR A 174 7.88 -1.56 13.16
N LEU A 175 8.57 -1.66 12.02
CA LEU A 175 8.39 -2.78 11.10
C LEU A 175 8.80 -4.08 11.81
N SER A 176 7.90 -5.03 11.98
CA SER A 176 8.28 -6.36 12.51
C SER A 176 9.28 -7.04 11.57
N ASP A 177 10.04 -8.00 12.07
CA ASP A 177 11.01 -8.75 11.25
C ASP A 177 10.33 -9.44 10.06
N LYS A 178 9.13 -9.99 10.29
CA LYS A 178 8.27 -10.52 9.23
C LYS A 178 7.93 -9.48 8.17
N LEU A 179 7.45 -8.31 8.55
CA LEU A 179 7.12 -7.24 7.59
C LEU A 179 8.37 -6.70 6.88
N LEU A 180 9.52 -6.66 7.55
CA LEU A 180 10.79 -6.28 6.93
C LEU A 180 11.19 -7.24 5.81
N ILE A 181 11.09 -8.54 6.06
CA ILE A 181 11.38 -9.56 5.04
C ILE A 181 10.39 -9.45 3.88
N LEU A 182 9.10 -9.31 4.16
CA LEU A 182 8.07 -9.13 3.13
C LEU A 182 8.29 -7.85 2.30
N PHE A 183 8.70 -6.75 2.96
CA PHE A 183 9.08 -5.51 2.28
C PHE A 183 10.21 -5.77 1.29
N VAL A 184 11.32 -6.35 1.75
CA VAL A 184 12.48 -6.66 0.90
C VAL A 184 12.07 -7.49 -0.31
N TYR A 185 11.29 -8.55 -0.11
CA TYR A 185 10.79 -9.39 -1.20
C TYR A 185 9.96 -8.62 -2.22
N ILE A 186 8.97 -7.82 -1.77
CA ILE A 186 8.12 -7.04 -2.68
C ILE A 186 8.97 -6.07 -3.51
N PHE A 187 9.89 -5.35 -2.87
CA PHE A 187 10.66 -4.32 -3.56
C PHE A 187 11.77 -4.89 -4.45
N SER A 188 12.40 -6.01 -4.07
CA SER A 188 13.28 -6.78 -4.97
C SER A 188 12.54 -7.29 -6.21
N ALA A 189 11.24 -7.61 -6.11
CA ALA A 189 10.43 -8.00 -7.26
C ALA A 189 10.02 -6.81 -8.15
N LEU A 190 9.93 -5.59 -7.61
CA LEU A 190 9.57 -4.38 -8.37
C LEU A 190 10.74 -3.82 -9.16
N GLU A 191 11.92 -3.76 -8.54
CA GLU A 191 13.13 -3.16 -9.09
C GLU A 191 14.29 -4.16 -8.99
N PRO A 192 14.30 -5.24 -9.81
CA PRO A 192 15.40 -6.19 -9.85
C PRO A 192 16.71 -5.45 -10.18
N ASP A 193 17.80 -5.84 -9.52
CA ASP A 193 19.15 -5.30 -9.72
C ASP A 193 19.34 -3.81 -9.37
N SER A 194 18.32 -3.17 -8.79
CA SER A 194 18.40 -1.77 -8.36
C SER A 194 19.20 -1.61 -7.06
N ASN A 195 19.81 -0.44 -6.92
CA ASN A 195 20.36 -0.02 -5.64
C ASN A 195 19.20 0.33 -4.70
N LEU A 196 18.93 -0.52 -3.71
CA LEU A 196 17.75 -0.36 -2.86
C LEU A 196 17.80 0.92 -2.01
N ILE A 197 19.00 1.45 -1.70
CA ILE A 197 19.17 2.72 -0.95
C ILE A 197 18.69 3.93 -1.77
N GLU A 198 18.87 3.87 -3.08
CA GLU A 198 18.43 4.89 -4.05
C GLU A 198 17.02 4.60 -4.59
N SER A 199 16.43 3.45 -4.21
CA SER A 199 15.08 3.12 -4.62
C SER A 199 14.10 4.19 -4.17
N LYS A 200 13.22 4.57 -5.10
CA LYS A 200 12.12 5.50 -4.84
C LYS A 200 11.11 4.95 -3.84
N TRP A 201 11.26 3.70 -3.41
CA TRP A 201 10.36 3.01 -2.49
C TRP A 201 10.92 2.85 -1.09
N ILE A 202 12.16 3.26 -0.83
CA ILE A 202 12.81 3.05 0.46
C ILE A 202 11.99 3.61 1.63
N ASP A 203 11.32 4.75 1.45
CA ASP A 203 10.45 5.38 2.46
C ASP A 203 9.31 4.47 2.95
N TYR A 204 8.90 3.49 2.14
CA TYR A 204 7.86 2.52 2.49
C TYR A 204 8.32 1.46 3.50
N CYS A 205 9.61 1.43 3.87
CA CYS A 205 10.08 0.61 4.99
C CYS A 205 9.76 1.24 6.36
N PHE A 206 9.24 2.48 6.38
CA PHE A 206 8.84 3.23 7.58
C PHE A 206 9.97 3.39 8.61
N THR A 207 11.22 3.40 8.16
CA THR A 207 12.39 3.65 9.01
C THR A 207 13.43 4.44 8.23
N GLU A 208 14.36 5.07 8.95
CA GLU A 208 15.47 5.78 8.34
C GLU A 208 16.37 4.80 7.58
N LYS A 209 17.00 5.27 6.51
CA LYS A 209 17.75 4.39 5.59
C LYS A 209 18.87 3.65 6.31
N GLU A 210 19.57 4.33 7.21
CA GLU A 210 20.67 3.80 8.00
C GLU A 210 20.18 2.68 8.94
N ILE A 211 19.02 2.88 9.57
CA ILE A 211 18.37 1.87 10.43
C ILE A 211 17.92 0.68 9.59
N PHE A 212 17.34 0.91 8.42
CA PHE A 212 16.95 -0.15 7.49
C PHE A 212 18.15 -1.01 7.11
N ILE A 213 19.26 -0.41 6.65
CA ILE A 213 20.49 -1.10 6.26
C ILE A 213 21.02 -1.92 7.44
N HIS A 214 21.14 -1.32 8.62
CA HIS A 214 21.64 -2.01 9.81
C HIS A 214 20.76 -3.22 10.17
N ARG A 215 19.43 -3.11 10.02
CA ARG A 215 18.52 -4.22 10.29
C ARG A 215 18.68 -5.35 9.30
N ILE A 216 18.64 -5.09 7.99
CA ILE A 216 18.72 -6.16 6.99
C ILE A 216 20.07 -6.90 7.03
N MET A 217 21.15 -6.24 7.46
CA MET A 217 22.48 -6.85 7.63
C MET A 217 22.59 -7.79 8.84
N GLN A 218 21.56 -7.87 9.69
CA GLN A 218 21.59 -8.77 10.85
C GLN A 218 21.61 -10.23 10.40
N LYS A 219 22.45 -11.04 11.05
CA LYS A 219 22.69 -12.45 10.70
C LYS A 219 21.41 -13.30 10.63
N GLN A 220 20.38 -12.94 11.40
CA GLN A 220 19.10 -13.65 11.40
C GLN A 220 18.39 -13.64 10.03
N PHE A 221 18.72 -12.69 9.14
CA PHE A 221 18.09 -12.55 7.84
C PHE A 221 18.84 -13.21 6.68
N ILE A 222 20.06 -13.70 6.90
CA ILE A 222 20.89 -14.34 5.85
C ILE A 222 20.20 -15.56 5.22
N LYS A 223 19.29 -16.22 5.95
CA LYS A 223 18.51 -17.34 5.41
C LYS A 223 17.45 -16.92 4.37
N TYR A 224 17.06 -15.65 4.33
CA TYR A 224 15.99 -15.13 3.46
C TYR A 224 16.54 -14.34 2.26
N PHE A 225 17.69 -13.70 2.40
CA PHE A 225 18.32 -12.98 1.31
C PHE A 225 19.83 -12.80 1.52
N ASN A 226 20.54 -12.76 0.40
CA ASN A 226 21.94 -12.36 0.32
C ASN A 226 22.01 -10.84 0.13
N ILE A 227 22.96 -10.20 0.81
CA ILE A 227 23.20 -8.77 0.72
C ILE A 227 24.62 -8.53 0.23
N ASP A 228 24.74 -7.71 -0.81
CA ASP A 228 25.99 -7.10 -1.22
C ASP A 228 25.90 -5.59 -0.95
N TYR A 229 26.77 -5.08 -0.09
CA TYR A 229 26.80 -3.68 0.33
C TYR A 229 28.20 -3.08 0.23
N SER A 230 28.37 -2.09 -0.66
CA SER A 230 29.64 -1.37 -0.89
C SER A 230 29.69 0.03 -0.27
N GLY A 231 28.77 0.36 0.64
CA GLY A 231 28.64 1.69 1.23
C GLY A 231 27.63 2.57 0.49
N ASP A 232 27.77 2.68 -0.82
CA ASP A 232 26.90 3.46 -1.71
C ASP A 232 25.86 2.61 -2.45
N LYS A 233 26.14 1.32 -2.64
CA LYS A 233 25.26 0.37 -3.34
C LYS A 233 24.85 -0.75 -2.41
N LEU A 234 23.54 -1.00 -2.37
CA LEU A 234 22.93 -2.12 -1.69
C LEU A 234 22.16 -2.97 -2.70
N ARG A 235 22.63 -4.19 -2.92
CA ARG A 235 21.95 -5.19 -3.72
C ARG A 235 21.47 -6.32 -2.83
N ILE A 236 20.26 -6.79 -3.10
CA ILE A 236 19.63 -7.87 -2.35
C ILE A 236 19.10 -8.92 -3.30
N GLU A 237 19.51 -10.16 -3.06
CA GLU A 237 19.03 -11.34 -3.77
C GLU A 237 18.26 -12.24 -2.82
N THR A 238 16.99 -12.50 -3.11
CA THR A 238 16.13 -13.38 -2.31
C THR A 238 16.56 -14.84 -2.45
N THR A 239 16.68 -15.58 -1.34
CA THR A 239 17.15 -16.98 -1.34
C THR A 239 15.99 -17.98 -1.29
N VAL A 240 14.89 -17.64 -0.62
CA VAL A 240 13.65 -18.46 -0.60
C VAL A 240 12.72 -18.02 -1.72
N SER A 241 11.98 -18.95 -2.31
CA SER A 241 10.98 -18.66 -3.35
C SER A 241 9.84 -17.77 -2.82
N TYR A 242 9.13 -17.09 -3.73
CA TYR A 242 8.06 -16.16 -3.36
C TYR A 242 6.80 -16.90 -2.87
N GLU A 243 6.65 -18.15 -3.29
CA GLU A 243 5.57 -19.07 -2.92
C GLU A 243 5.81 -19.71 -1.54
N GLU A 244 7.06 -19.84 -1.10
CA GLU A 244 7.41 -20.49 0.17
C GLU A 244 7.69 -19.50 1.30
N ILE A 245 8.18 -18.28 0.97
CA ILE A 245 8.66 -17.33 1.98
C ILE A 245 7.64 -17.06 3.07
N TYR A 246 6.36 -16.95 2.74
CA TYR A 246 5.34 -16.70 3.75
C TYR A 246 5.23 -17.82 4.79
N ASN A 247 5.41 -19.08 4.39
CA ASN A 247 5.36 -20.22 5.30
C ASN A 247 6.58 -20.25 6.24
N GLU A 248 7.74 -19.79 5.77
CA GLU A 248 8.97 -19.65 6.56
C GLU A 248 8.93 -18.49 7.59
N LEU A 249 7.85 -17.69 7.57
CA LEU A 249 7.63 -16.54 8.46
C LEU A 249 6.53 -16.78 9.51
N LYS A 250 5.91 -17.97 9.51
CA LYS A 250 4.93 -18.40 10.53
C LYS A 250 5.62 -18.80 11.83
#